data_AF-A0A950HLQ4-F1
#
_entry.id   AF-A0A950HLQ4-F1
#
_cell.length_a   1.000
_cell.length_b   1.000
_cell.length_c   1.000
_cell.angle_alpha   90.00
_cell.angle_beta   90.00
_cell.angle_gamma   90.00
#
_symmetry.space_group_name_H-M   'P 1'
#
loop_
_entity.id
_entity.type
_entity.pdbx_description
1 polymer ?
#
loop_
_entity_poly.entity_id
_entity_poly.type
_entity_poly.pdbx_seq_one_letter_code
_entity_poly.pdbx_strand_id
1 'polypeptide(L)'
;MDAVYLDELARYAAILPGRSGGAPPGKRPLGKRADGPPTRLREAVSAPLACLAGGALTQRFHAWRGATGKRYVFSVFPLCPDLPEFEDAVMLAVGVATNGRRRILHADETGPVPQATMSGAMLRARRSGACEVHFHLLARTASARRAILGDLAGA
;
A
#
# COMPACT_ATOMS: atom_id res chain seq x y z
N MET A 1 -1.56 28.64 -3.26
CA MET A 1 -2.49 27.51 -2.99
C MET A 1 -3.66 27.82 -3.89
N ASP A 2 -3.61 27.29 -5.12
CA ASP A 2 -4.14 28.03 -6.27
C ASP A 2 -5.52 27.52 -6.71
N ALA A 3 -6.28 28.47 -7.25
CA ALA A 3 -7.69 28.33 -7.64
C ALA A 3 -7.98 27.19 -8.63
N VAL A 4 -6.95 26.69 -9.33
CA VAL A 4 -7.03 25.51 -10.21
C VAL A 4 -7.41 24.25 -9.43
N TYR A 5 -6.95 24.13 -8.18
CA TYR A 5 -7.22 22.96 -7.33
C TYR A 5 -8.67 22.87 -6.86
N LEU A 6 -9.34 24.03 -6.70
CA LEU A 6 -10.73 24.08 -6.22
C LEU A 6 -11.73 23.88 -7.36
N ASP A 7 -11.42 24.31 -8.59
CA ASP A 7 -12.26 24.09 -9.77
C ASP A 7 -12.28 22.61 -10.20
N GLU A 8 -11.16 21.90 -10.00
CA GLU A 8 -11.04 20.49 -10.36
C GLU A 8 -11.81 19.57 -9.39
N LEU A 9 -11.86 19.91 -8.08
CA LEU A 9 -12.68 19.19 -7.09
C LEU A 9 -14.19 19.33 -7.33
N ALA A 10 -14.64 20.48 -7.86
CA ALA A 10 -16.06 20.71 -8.15
C ALA A 10 -16.56 19.84 -9.32
N ARG A 11 -15.68 19.47 -10.26
CA ARG A 11 -16.04 18.60 -11.41
C ARG A 11 -16.20 17.13 -11.03
N TYR A 12 -15.53 16.66 -9.97
CA TYR A 12 -15.58 15.25 -9.55
C TYR A 12 -16.80 14.88 -8.70
N ALA A 13 -17.51 15.84 -8.10
CA ALA A 13 -18.69 15.59 -7.26
C ALA A 13 -19.97 15.21 -8.04
N ALA A 14 -19.97 15.32 -9.38
CA ALA A 14 -21.17 15.17 -10.21
C ALA A 14 -21.43 13.75 -10.75
N ILE A 15 -20.63 12.73 -10.39
CA ILE A 15 -20.67 11.38 -11.02
C ILE A 15 -21.03 10.26 -10.02
N LEU A 16 -21.87 10.53 -9.02
CA LEU A 16 -22.38 9.49 -8.11
C LEU A 16 -23.86 9.20 -8.37
N PRO A 17 -24.21 8.08 -9.05
CA PRO A 17 -25.58 7.60 -9.07
C PRO A 17 -25.96 7.00 -7.71
N GLY A 18 -27.14 7.41 -7.23
CA GLY A 18 -27.75 6.95 -5.98
C GLY A 18 -28.04 5.45 -5.99
N ARG A 19 -27.96 4.83 -4.81
CA ARG A 19 -28.33 3.42 -4.62
C ARG A 19 -29.29 3.29 -3.45
N SER A 20 -30.51 2.89 -3.79
CA SER A 20 -31.63 2.57 -2.92
C SER A 20 -31.56 1.12 -2.38
N GLY A 21 -32.07 0.97 -1.16
CA GLY A 21 -32.72 -0.18 -0.52
C GLY A 21 -32.38 -1.63 -0.90
N GLY A 22 -31.94 -2.40 0.12
CA GLY A 22 -32.02 -3.86 0.15
C GLY A 22 -31.82 -4.40 1.57
N ALA A 23 -32.83 -5.10 2.12
CA ALA A 23 -32.88 -5.62 3.48
C ALA A 23 -31.94 -6.82 3.72
N PRO A 24 -31.48 -7.10 4.97
CA PRO A 24 -30.59 -8.22 5.26
C PRO A 24 -31.36 -9.54 5.51
N PRO A 25 -30.87 -10.70 5.03
CA PRO A 25 -31.43 -12.01 5.36
C PRO A 25 -30.94 -12.54 6.72
N GLY A 26 -31.75 -13.44 7.30
CA GLY A 26 -31.80 -13.84 8.69
C GLY A 26 -30.57 -14.56 9.28
N LYS A 27 -30.48 -14.47 10.61
CA LYS A 27 -29.41 -15.03 11.45
C LYS A 27 -29.58 -16.55 11.61
N ARG A 28 -28.53 -17.31 11.32
CA ARG A 28 -28.39 -18.73 11.66
C ARG A 28 -27.32 -18.85 12.76
N PRO A 29 -27.54 -19.56 13.88
CA PRO A 29 -26.59 -19.59 14.99
C PRO A 29 -25.41 -20.51 14.66
N LEU A 30 -24.18 -19.98 14.67
CA LEU A 30 -22.96 -20.77 14.60
C LEU A 30 -22.60 -21.27 16.00
N GLY A 31 -22.54 -22.59 16.15
CA GLY A 31 -22.06 -23.27 17.35
C GLY A 31 -20.60 -22.94 17.67
N LYS A 32 -20.28 -22.95 18.97
CA LYS A 32 -18.97 -22.64 19.52
C LYS A 32 -17.90 -23.62 19.01
N ARG A 33 -16.78 -23.09 18.51
CA ARG A 33 -15.52 -23.83 18.32
C ARG A 33 -14.38 -23.09 19.02
N ALA A 34 -13.78 -23.81 19.98
CA ALA A 34 -12.47 -23.71 20.62
C ALA A 34 -11.72 -22.36 20.63
N ASP A 35 -11.70 -21.71 21.79
CA ASP A 35 -10.86 -20.56 22.13
C ASP A 35 -9.40 -20.98 22.40
N GLY A 36 -8.60 -21.13 21.35
CA GLY A 36 -7.15 -20.88 21.46
C GLY A 36 -6.90 -19.40 21.14
N PRO A 37 -5.92 -18.71 21.76
CA PRO A 37 -5.63 -17.33 21.39
C PRO A 37 -5.30 -17.31 19.89
N PRO A 38 -5.93 -16.44 19.08
CA PRO A 38 -5.59 -16.35 17.68
C PRO A 38 -4.11 -16.00 17.60
N THR A 39 -3.30 -16.88 17.01
CA THR A 39 -1.96 -16.53 16.55
C THR A 39 -2.16 -15.29 15.67
N ARG A 40 -1.83 -14.10 16.19
CA ARG A 40 -2.03 -12.88 15.42
C ARG A 40 -1.18 -13.01 14.16
N LEU A 41 -1.83 -13.24 13.02
CA LEU A 41 -1.21 -13.01 11.73
C LEU A 41 -0.66 -11.59 11.79
N ARG A 42 0.67 -11.48 11.68
CA ARG A 42 1.37 -10.24 11.94
C ARG A 42 1.21 -9.38 10.71
N GLU A 43 0.16 -8.55 10.68
CA GLU A 43 -0.03 -7.54 9.62
C GLU A 43 1.32 -6.92 9.27
N ALA A 44 1.67 -6.84 7.98
CA ALA A 44 2.92 -6.24 7.55
C ALA A 44 3.14 -4.88 8.26
N VAL A 45 4.17 -4.79 9.10
CA VAL A 45 4.44 -3.58 9.89
C VAL A 45 5.49 -2.74 9.17
N SER A 46 5.16 -1.48 8.92
CA SER A 46 6.08 -0.47 8.43
C SER A 46 6.61 0.40 9.56
N ALA A 47 7.91 0.71 9.55
CA ALA A 47 8.50 1.69 10.45
C ALA A 47 9.66 2.44 9.78
N PRO A 48 9.92 3.71 10.15
CA PRO A 48 11.15 4.40 9.77
C PRO A 48 12.39 3.63 10.22
N LEU A 49 13.50 3.81 9.50
CA LEU A 49 14.78 3.22 9.92
C LEU A 49 15.32 3.94 11.15
N ALA A 50 15.51 3.21 12.25
CA ALA A 50 16.00 3.78 13.50
C ALA A 50 17.35 4.49 13.38
N CYS A 51 18.24 3.99 12.50
CA CYS A 51 19.54 4.62 12.23
C CYS A 51 19.45 5.98 11.50
N LEU A 52 18.27 6.33 10.95
CA LEU A 52 18.02 7.61 10.29
C LEU A 52 17.22 8.57 11.18
N ALA A 53 16.96 8.22 12.44
CA ALA A 53 16.14 9.01 13.34
C ALA A 53 16.72 10.43 13.55
N GLY A 54 15.85 11.43 13.52
CA GLY A 54 16.22 12.84 13.73
C GLY A 54 16.83 13.54 12.52
N GLY A 55 16.99 12.84 11.39
CA GLY A 55 17.54 13.39 10.16
C GLY A 55 16.50 13.60 9.05
N ALA A 56 16.88 14.35 8.01
CA ALA A 56 16.02 14.59 6.84
C ALA A 56 15.57 13.31 6.11
N LEU A 57 16.30 12.21 6.29
CA LEU A 57 16.00 10.92 5.65
C LEU A 57 15.00 10.05 6.43
N THR A 58 14.60 10.41 7.66
CA THR A 58 13.68 9.60 8.47
C THR A 58 12.38 9.29 7.71
N GLN A 59 11.82 10.27 6.99
CA GLN A 59 10.56 10.12 6.24
C GLN A 59 10.75 9.52 4.85
N ARG A 60 12.01 9.32 4.40
CA ARG A 60 12.33 8.86 3.04
C ARG A 60 12.53 7.36 2.95
N PHE A 61 12.78 6.69 4.08
CA PHE A 61 13.03 5.25 4.10
C PHE A 61 12.26 4.54 5.22
N HIS A 62 11.57 3.48 4.83
CA HIS A 62 10.81 2.63 5.75
C HIS A 62 11.23 1.18 5.59
N ALA A 63 11.29 0.44 6.70
CA ALA A 63 11.40 -1.01 6.67
C ALA A 63 10.00 -1.64 6.81
N TRP A 64 9.65 -2.54 5.89
CA TRP A 64 8.49 -3.42 6.00
C TRP A 64 8.93 -4.78 6.48
N ARG A 65 8.19 -5.36 7.43
CA ARG A 65 8.41 -6.72 7.89
C ARG A 65 7.43 -7.69 7.24
N GLY A 66 7.94 -8.72 6.56
CA GLY A 66 7.12 -9.81 6.01
C GLY A 66 6.75 -10.87 7.05
N ALA A 67 5.96 -11.85 6.64
CA ALA A 67 5.44 -12.94 7.47
C ALA A 67 6.56 -13.80 8.06
N THR A 68 7.64 -14.00 7.31
CA THR A 68 8.85 -14.71 7.74
C THR A 68 9.69 -13.92 8.75
N GLY A 69 9.33 -12.67 9.04
CA GLY A 69 10.06 -11.77 9.94
C GLY A 69 11.22 -11.02 9.28
N LYS A 70 11.54 -11.30 8.01
CA LYS A 70 12.50 -10.54 7.22
C LYS A 70 12.05 -9.09 7.08
N ARG A 71 13.02 -8.18 7.00
CA ARG A 71 12.80 -6.74 6.82
C ARG A 71 13.32 -6.30 5.46
N TYR A 72 12.51 -5.52 4.77
CA TYR A 72 12.80 -4.99 3.44
C TYR A 72 12.75 -3.47 3.52
N VAL A 73 13.83 -2.81 3.09
CA VAL A 73 13.91 -1.35 3.07
C VAL A 73 13.27 -0.82 1.80
N PHE A 74 12.42 0.20 1.93
CA PHE A 74 11.74 0.88 0.85
C PHE A 74 12.02 2.37 0.90
N SER A 75 12.24 2.97 -0.27
CA SER A 75 12.16 4.41 -0.48
C SER A 75 10.69 4.85 -0.50
N VAL A 76 10.36 5.94 0.16
CA VAL A 76 9.00 6.47 0.32
C VAL A 76 8.79 7.70 -0.53
N PHE A 77 7.75 7.68 -1.36
CA PHE A 77 7.33 8.79 -2.20
C PHE A 77 5.84 9.11 -1.97
N PRO A 78 5.42 10.38 -2.03
CA PRO A 78 4.00 10.71 -2.09
C PRO A 78 3.40 10.19 -3.41
N LEU A 79 2.12 9.82 -3.39
CA LEU A 79 1.39 9.42 -4.60
C LEU A 79 1.02 10.65 -5.45
N CYS A 80 1.96 11.14 -6.24
CA CYS A 80 1.80 12.26 -7.19
C CYS A 80 1.88 11.80 -8.66
N PRO A 81 1.57 12.67 -9.64
CA PRO A 81 1.76 12.36 -11.06
C PRO A 81 3.24 12.12 -11.43
N ASP A 82 4.16 12.86 -10.82
CA ASP A 82 5.60 12.81 -11.13
C ASP A 82 6.35 11.76 -10.31
N LEU A 83 5.77 10.56 -10.16
CA LEU A 83 6.43 9.47 -9.46
C LEU A 83 7.64 8.98 -10.26
N PRO A 84 8.78 8.69 -9.61
CA PRO A 84 9.90 8.08 -10.29
C PRO A 84 9.54 6.68 -10.78
N GLU A 85 10.05 6.36 -11.95
CA GLU A 85 9.86 5.07 -12.61
C GLU A 85 11.13 4.26 -12.42
N PHE A 86 11.05 3.20 -11.61
CA PHE A 86 12.16 2.29 -11.38
C PHE A 86 11.90 0.97 -12.09
N GLU A 87 12.83 0.54 -12.93
CA GLU A 87 12.81 -0.80 -13.48
C GLU A 87 13.03 -1.85 -12.39
N ASP A 88 12.39 -2.99 -12.54
CA ASP A 88 12.70 -4.20 -11.78
C ASP A 88 12.67 -3.98 -10.25
N ALA A 89 11.68 -3.21 -9.78
CA ALA A 89 11.48 -2.86 -8.38
C ALA A 89 10.25 -3.55 -7.81
N VAL A 90 10.25 -3.78 -6.49
CA VAL A 90 8.99 -4.09 -5.77
C VAL A 90 8.34 -2.77 -5.40
N MET A 91 7.08 -2.60 -5.78
CA MET A 91 6.28 -1.40 -5.56
C MET A 91 5.12 -1.71 -4.63
N LEU A 92 4.93 -0.90 -3.60
CA LEU A 92 3.76 -0.94 -2.72
C LEU A 92 3.00 0.37 -2.82
N ALA A 93 1.71 0.31 -3.09
CA ALA A 93 0.80 1.42 -2.85
C ALA A 93 0.31 1.36 -1.40
N VAL A 94 0.50 2.46 -0.66
CA VAL A 94 0.33 2.49 0.79
C VAL A 94 -0.66 3.55 1.20
N GLY A 95 -1.63 3.14 2.02
CA GLY A 95 -2.52 4.04 2.74
C GLY A 95 -1.98 4.32 4.13
N VAL A 96 -2.13 5.55 4.59
CA VAL A 96 -1.80 5.97 5.96
C VAL A 96 -3.09 6.23 6.71
N ALA A 97 -3.34 5.47 7.77
CA ALA A 97 -4.49 5.68 8.65
C ALA A 97 -4.33 6.93 9.51
N THR A 98 -5.41 7.38 10.14
CA THR A 98 -5.42 8.59 11.01
C THR A 98 -4.44 8.51 12.18
N ASN A 99 -4.10 7.30 12.65
CA ASN A 99 -3.09 7.07 13.68
C ASN A 99 -1.65 6.99 13.15
N GLY A 100 -1.42 7.33 11.87
CA GLY A 100 -0.12 7.25 11.20
C GLY A 100 0.30 5.84 10.78
N ARG A 101 -0.52 4.81 11.03
CA ARG A 101 -0.21 3.43 10.65
C ARG A 101 -0.35 3.24 9.15
N ARG A 102 0.68 2.68 8.53
CA ARG A 102 0.74 2.37 7.10
C ARG A 102 0.17 0.99 6.83
N ARG A 103 -0.58 0.85 5.73
CA ARG A 103 -1.13 -0.41 5.23
C ARG A 103 -0.84 -0.55 3.75
N ILE A 104 -0.41 -1.74 3.33
CA ILE A 104 -0.29 -2.11 1.92
C ILE A 104 -1.70 -2.26 1.34
N LEU A 105 -2.01 -1.47 0.33
CA LEU A 105 -3.29 -1.52 -0.39
C LEU A 105 -3.16 -2.24 -1.74
N HIS A 106 -1.97 -2.16 -2.33
CA HIS A 106 -1.60 -2.89 -3.53
C HIS A 106 -0.09 -3.14 -3.52
N ALA A 107 0.35 -4.27 -4.07
CA ALA A 107 1.75 -4.63 -4.20
C ALA A 107 1.96 -5.30 -5.54
N ASP A 108 3.01 -4.92 -6.25
CA ASP A 108 3.37 -5.50 -7.54
C ASP A 108 4.88 -5.32 -7.81
N GLU A 109 5.38 -5.90 -8.90
CA GLU A 109 6.69 -5.54 -9.45
C GLU A 109 6.53 -4.60 -10.66
N THR A 110 7.45 -3.64 -10.82
CA THR A 110 7.40 -2.69 -11.95
C THR A 110 7.82 -3.33 -13.28
N GLY A 111 8.65 -4.37 -13.23
CA GLY A 111 9.20 -5.04 -14.41
C GLY A 111 10.18 -4.16 -15.20
N PRO A 112 10.61 -4.60 -16.40
CA PRO A 112 11.60 -3.89 -17.21
C PRO A 112 11.05 -2.64 -17.92
N VAL A 113 9.72 -2.46 -17.97
CA VAL A 113 9.07 -1.30 -18.60
C VAL A 113 8.01 -0.74 -17.63
N PRO A 114 8.42 0.09 -16.64
CA PRO A 114 7.55 0.54 -15.56
C PRO A 114 6.31 1.31 -16.03
N GLN A 115 6.41 2.06 -17.13
CA GLN A 115 5.31 2.87 -17.67
C GLN A 115 4.07 2.01 -18.00
N ALA A 116 4.32 0.79 -18.50
CA ALA A 116 3.28 -0.15 -18.90
C ALA A 116 2.52 -0.74 -17.70
N THR A 117 3.22 -0.92 -16.56
CA THR A 117 2.66 -1.55 -15.36
C THR A 117 2.10 -0.51 -14.38
N MET A 118 2.79 0.62 -14.22
CA MET A 118 2.48 1.63 -13.20
C MET A 118 1.21 2.41 -13.52
N SER A 119 0.93 2.78 -14.76
CA SER A 119 -0.22 3.63 -15.10
C SER A 119 -1.56 3.08 -14.58
N GLY A 120 -1.84 1.80 -14.85
CA GLY A 120 -3.05 1.14 -14.35
C GLY A 120 -3.00 0.87 -12.84
N ALA A 121 -1.83 0.53 -12.30
CA ALA A 121 -1.64 0.28 -10.89
C ALA A 121 -1.85 1.56 -10.04
N MET A 122 -1.38 2.71 -10.51
CA MET A 122 -1.52 4.01 -9.83
C MET A 122 -2.97 4.47 -9.79
N LEU A 123 -3.72 4.26 -10.89
CA LEU A 123 -5.16 4.56 -10.88
C LEU A 123 -5.90 3.71 -9.84
N ARG A 124 -5.58 2.41 -9.74
CA ARG A 124 -6.16 1.51 -8.72
C ARG A 124 -5.75 1.92 -7.31
N ALA A 125 -4.47 2.27 -7.11
CA ALA A 125 -3.94 2.75 -5.84
C ALA A 125 -4.65 4.01 -5.34
N ARG A 126 -4.85 5.00 -6.22
CA ARG A 126 -5.61 6.22 -5.88
C ARG A 126 -7.03 5.89 -5.45
N ARG A 127 -7.72 5.00 -6.19
CA ARG A 127 -9.09 4.57 -5.88
C ARG A 127 -9.20 3.78 -4.57
N SER A 128 -8.14 3.10 -4.14
CA SER A 128 -8.12 2.37 -2.88
C SER A 128 -7.74 3.23 -1.66
N GLY A 129 -7.44 4.52 -1.87
CA GLY A 129 -7.06 5.45 -0.80
C GLY A 129 -5.57 5.42 -0.47
N ALA A 130 -4.72 4.95 -1.37
CA ALA A 130 -3.27 5.09 -1.21
C ALA A 130 -2.87 6.57 -1.28
N CYS A 131 -1.90 6.95 -0.45
CA CYS A 131 -1.31 8.29 -0.44
C CYS A 131 0.22 8.27 -0.53
N GLU A 132 0.85 7.11 -0.37
CA GLU A 132 2.28 6.88 -0.53
C GLU A 132 2.53 5.75 -1.54
N VAL A 133 3.68 5.80 -2.21
CA VAL A 133 4.24 4.70 -2.99
C VAL A 133 5.62 4.37 -2.45
N HIS A 134 5.84 3.10 -2.17
CA HIS A 134 7.09 2.60 -1.61
C HIS A 134 7.80 1.71 -2.63
N PHE A 135 9.08 1.98 -2.89
CA PHE A 135 9.90 1.16 -3.79
C PHE A 135 11.04 0.44 -3.07
N HIS A 136 11.15 -0.87 -3.27
CA HIS A 136 12.30 -1.65 -2.86
C HIS A 136 13.14 -1.99 -4.09
N LEU A 137 14.37 -1.48 -4.10
CA LEU A 137 15.27 -1.48 -5.25
C LEU A 137 16.44 -2.48 -5.09
N LEU A 138 16.51 -3.21 -3.97
CA LEU A 138 17.68 -4.05 -3.64
C LEU A 138 17.53 -5.51 -4.12
N ALA A 139 16.36 -5.89 -4.63
CA ALA A 139 16.08 -7.23 -5.13
C ALA A 139 16.48 -7.37 -6.61
N ARG A 140 17.68 -7.89 -6.87
CA ARG A 140 18.30 -7.95 -8.20
C ARG A 140 17.67 -8.94 -9.18
N THR A 141 16.81 -9.85 -8.72
CA THR A 141 16.22 -10.89 -9.58
C THR A 141 14.71 -10.91 -9.44
N ALA A 142 14.02 -11.29 -10.52
CA ALA A 142 12.57 -11.49 -10.50
C ALA A 142 12.12 -12.52 -9.45
N SER A 143 12.93 -13.57 -9.23
CA SER A 143 12.65 -14.56 -8.18
C SER A 143 12.73 -13.95 -6.77
N ALA A 144 13.71 -13.08 -6.51
CA ALA A 144 13.82 -12.38 -5.23
C ALA A 144 12.64 -11.44 -5.02
N ARG A 145 12.23 -10.68 -6.04
CA ARG A 145 11.06 -9.78 -5.96
C ARG A 145 9.77 -10.53 -5.68
N ARG A 146 9.53 -11.63 -6.38
CA ARG A 146 8.37 -12.51 -6.13
C ARG A 146 8.37 -13.10 -4.72
N ALA A 147 9.54 -13.50 -4.22
CA ALA A 147 9.66 -13.99 -2.84
C ALA A 147 9.33 -12.91 -1.81
N ILE A 148 9.77 -11.66 -2.04
CA ILE A 148 9.44 -10.51 -1.18
C ILE A 148 7.95 -10.22 -1.22
N LEU A 149 7.34 -10.16 -2.41
CA LEU A 149 5.90 -9.94 -2.56
C LEU A 149 5.08 -11.01 -1.84
N GLY A 150 5.45 -12.29 -1.98
CA GLY A 150 4.81 -13.40 -1.27
C GLY A 150 4.94 -13.29 0.25
N ASP A 151 6.12 -12.91 0.74
CA ASP A 151 6.38 -12.73 2.17
C ASP A 151 5.61 -11.53 2.76
N LEU A 152 5.47 -10.44 2.01
CA LEU A 152 4.70 -9.27 2.42
C LEU A 152 3.19 -9.52 2.38
N ALA A 153 2.70 -10.31 1.41
CA ALA A 153 1.28 -10.65 1.30
C ALA A 153 0.80 -11.61 2.40
N GLY A 154 1.70 -12.43 2.96
CA GLY A 154 1.38 -13.38 4.03
C GLY A 154 1.39 -12.81 5.45
N ALA A 155 1.68 -11.51 5.61
CA ALA A 155 1.84 -10.82 6.89
C ALA A 155 0.52 -10.21 7.38
#